data_AF-A0A427TD13-F1
#
_entry.id   AF-A0A427TD13-F1
#
_cell.length_a   1.000
_cell.length_b   1.000
_cell.length_c   1.000
_cell.angle_alpha   90.00
_cell.angle_beta   90.00
_cell.angle_gamma   90.00
#
_symmetry.space_group_name_H-M   'P 1'
#
loop_
_entity.id
_entity.type
_entity.pdbx_description
1 polymer ?
#
loop_
_entity_poly.entity_id
_entity_poly.type
_entity_poly.pdbx_seq_one_letter_code
_entity_poly.pdbx_strand_id
1 'polypeptide(L)'
;MPEALRSHFASRESEHAGVLGVFLCQASRLPELITELIKIKPKQPLPLSLIIDTGLGGVPKAISIVESRSELLALRMVEMPAPSDVDEVWLERVSEFVPEDVIRVVEPRRGVGWLDGVRKVIEHGSWPKIRCGGKAGENFPNVDEVADFLAVVSGSSGASFKATNSLHRAVRHTDPETGFVHHGFLNLLVASARSLAGGDVRAALESTDAQALADEARALSEPAAKAVRALFASYAAASFEEPVADLGELGLL
;
A
#
# COMPACT_ATOMS: atom_id res chain seq x y z
N MET A 1 5.28 -18.63 -6.03
CA MET A 1 4.71 -17.85 -7.15
C MET A 1 3.47 -18.49 -7.77
N PRO A 2 3.42 -19.79 -8.11
CA PRO A 2 2.31 -20.35 -8.89
C PRO A 2 0.93 -20.19 -8.24
N GLU A 3 0.84 -20.45 -6.93
CA GLU A 3 -0.39 -20.27 -6.18
C GLU A 3 -0.85 -18.82 -6.13
N ALA A 4 0.06 -17.88 -5.84
CA ALA A 4 -0.25 -16.45 -5.83
C ALA A 4 -0.79 -15.96 -7.18
N LEU A 5 -0.20 -16.42 -8.30
CA LEU A 5 -0.72 -16.10 -9.64
C LEU A 5 -2.11 -16.69 -9.87
N ARG A 6 -2.33 -17.95 -9.49
CA ARG A 6 -3.64 -18.59 -9.61
C ARG A 6 -4.71 -17.82 -8.84
N SER A 7 -4.46 -17.50 -7.57
CA SER A 7 -5.39 -16.75 -6.73
C SER A 7 -5.63 -15.33 -7.27
N HIS A 8 -4.60 -14.66 -7.76
CA HIS A 8 -4.75 -13.33 -8.36
C HIS A 8 -5.60 -13.36 -9.64
N PHE A 9 -5.38 -14.32 -10.54
CA PHE A 9 -6.20 -14.45 -11.75
C PHE A 9 -7.64 -14.85 -11.42
N ALA A 10 -7.87 -15.74 -10.45
CA ALA A 10 -9.21 -16.06 -9.98
C ALA A 10 -9.92 -14.83 -9.40
N SER A 11 -9.23 -14.03 -8.58
CA SER A 11 -9.75 -12.78 -8.01
C SER A 11 -10.12 -11.77 -9.10
N ARG A 12 -9.31 -11.68 -10.16
CA ARG A 12 -9.53 -10.79 -11.30
C ARG A 12 -10.74 -11.17 -12.15
N GLU A 13 -11.16 -12.43 -12.09
CA GLU A 13 -12.37 -12.93 -12.77
C GLU A 13 -13.60 -12.96 -11.84
N SER A 14 -13.46 -12.56 -10.58
CA SER A 14 -14.55 -12.53 -9.59
C SER A 14 -15.41 -11.25 -9.70
N GLU A 15 -16.57 -11.26 -9.05
CA GLU A 15 -17.45 -10.10 -8.94
C GLU A 15 -16.80 -8.90 -8.21
N HIS A 16 -15.81 -9.16 -7.36
CA HIS A 16 -15.09 -8.15 -6.59
C HIS A 16 -13.81 -7.65 -7.27
N ALA A 17 -13.59 -7.96 -8.56
CA ALA A 17 -12.40 -7.52 -9.29
C ALA A 17 -12.19 -5.99 -9.27
N GLY A 18 -13.25 -5.19 -9.04
CA GLY A 18 -13.19 -3.74 -8.91
C GLY A 18 -12.40 -3.22 -7.69
N VAL A 19 -12.22 -4.04 -6.66
CA VAL A 19 -11.40 -3.70 -5.47
C VAL A 19 -10.03 -4.40 -5.47
N LEU A 20 -9.71 -5.18 -6.50
CA LEU A 20 -8.42 -5.85 -6.65
C LEU A 20 -7.35 -4.85 -7.11
N GLY A 21 -6.23 -4.81 -6.37
CA GLY A 21 -5.06 -4.03 -6.73
C GLY A 21 -4.15 -4.71 -7.75
N VAL A 22 -2.90 -4.25 -7.81
CA VAL A 22 -1.85 -4.82 -8.67
C VAL A 22 -1.15 -6.01 -7.99
N PHE A 23 -0.58 -6.90 -8.79
CA PHE A 23 0.21 -8.03 -8.27
C PHE A 23 1.54 -7.52 -7.69
N LEU A 24 1.93 -7.98 -6.50
CA LEU A 24 3.20 -7.62 -5.88
C LEU A 24 4.28 -8.65 -6.22
N CYS A 25 5.44 -8.22 -6.73
CA CYS A 25 6.58 -9.10 -6.95
C CYS A 25 7.88 -8.46 -6.49
N GLN A 26 8.71 -9.21 -5.77
CA GLN A 26 10.10 -8.82 -5.50
C GLN A 26 10.93 -8.83 -6.79
N ALA A 27 11.85 -7.88 -6.93
CA ALA A 27 12.76 -7.80 -8.08
C ALA A 27 13.61 -9.06 -8.22
N SER A 28 14.06 -9.63 -7.10
CA SER A 28 14.79 -10.92 -7.08
C SER A 28 14.00 -12.11 -7.64
N ARG A 29 12.67 -12.03 -7.63
CA ARG A 29 11.75 -13.11 -8.06
C ARG A 29 11.14 -12.89 -9.45
N LEU A 30 11.52 -11.82 -10.15
CA LEU A 30 11.07 -11.56 -11.53
C LEU A 30 11.30 -12.75 -12.47
N PRO A 31 12.44 -13.47 -12.45
CA PRO A 31 12.65 -14.63 -13.32
C PRO A 31 11.63 -15.77 -13.07
N GLU A 32 11.28 -16.02 -11.80
CA GLU A 32 10.26 -16.99 -11.41
C GLU A 32 8.89 -16.56 -11.93
N LEU A 33 8.52 -15.28 -11.73
CA LEU A 33 7.26 -14.70 -12.22
C LEU A 33 7.12 -14.85 -13.74
N ILE A 34 8.13 -14.45 -14.51
CA ILE A 34 8.10 -14.50 -15.97
C ILE A 34 7.95 -15.93 -16.47
N THR A 35 8.67 -16.88 -15.85
CA THR A 35 8.59 -18.31 -16.21
C THR A 35 7.18 -18.86 -16.04
N GLU A 36 6.50 -18.49 -14.94
CA GLU A 36 5.11 -18.90 -14.73
C GLU A 36 4.14 -18.19 -15.69
N LEU A 37 4.33 -16.90 -15.97
CA LEU A 37 3.47 -16.17 -16.92
C LEU A 37 3.59 -16.68 -18.36
N ILE A 38 4.76 -17.15 -18.79
CA ILE A 38 4.94 -17.80 -20.11
C ILE A 38 4.11 -19.08 -20.22
N LYS A 39 3.95 -19.83 -19.11
CA LYS A 39 3.10 -21.03 -19.06
C LYS A 39 1.63 -20.66 -19.07
N ILE A 40 1.23 -19.66 -18.29
CA ILE A 40 -0.16 -19.22 -18.13
C ILE A 40 -0.69 -18.53 -19.39
N LYS A 41 0.15 -17.73 -20.07
CA LYS A 41 -0.22 -16.91 -21.24
C LYS A 41 -1.47 -16.06 -20.97
N PRO A 42 -1.42 -15.10 -20.02
CA PRO A 42 -2.58 -14.32 -19.67
C PRO A 42 -3.08 -13.51 -20.87
N LYS A 43 -4.41 -13.33 -20.97
CA LYS A 43 -5.05 -12.58 -22.08
C LYS A 43 -4.64 -11.11 -22.13
N GLN A 44 -4.22 -10.56 -20.99
CA GLN A 44 -3.77 -9.19 -20.82
C GLN A 44 -2.54 -9.20 -19.93
N PRO A 45 -1.61 -8.24 -20.10
CA PRO A 45 -0.47 -8.09 -19.22
C PRO A 45 -0.90 -8.01 -17.74
N LEU A 46 -0.13 -8.62 -16.86
CA LEU A 46 -0.36 -8.60 -15.42
C LEU A 46 0.04 -7.22 -14.86
N PRO A 47 -0.88 -6.43 -14.28
CA PRO A 47 -0.53 -5.20 -13.58
C PRO A 47 0.37 -5.51 -12.39
N LEU A 48 1.54 -4.87 -12.32
CA LEU A 48 2.61 -5.22 -11.42
C LEU A 48 3.04 -4.02 -10.56
N SER A 49 3.16 -4.25 -9.25
CA SER A 49 4.00 -3.46 -8.36
C SER A 49 5.29 -4.22 -8.08
N LEU A 50 6.42 -3.61 -8.42
CA LEU A 50 7.73 -4.20 -8.26
C LEU A 50 8.37 -3.75 -6.94
N ILE A 51 8.61 -4.69 -6.04
CA ILE A 51 9.27 -4.44 -4.74
C ILE A 51 10.78 -4.63 -4.91
N ILE A 52 11.54 -3.55 -4.72
CA ILE A 52 13.00 -3.54 -4.86
C ILE A 52 13.65 -4.04 -3.57
N ASP A 53 13.97 -5.33 -3.57
CA ASP A 53 14.71 -6.03 -2.51
C ASP A 53 16.21 -6.18 -2.84
N THR A 54 16.65 -5.67 -3.99
CA THR A 54 18.03 -5.76 -4.49
C THR A 54 18.83 -4.46 -4.31
N GLY A 55 18.26 -3.47 -3.63
CA GLY A 55 18.83 -2.12 -3.49
C GLY A 55 18.65 -1.24 -4.73
N LEU A 56 18.91 0.06 -4.56
CA LEU A 56 18.63 1.09 -5.57
C LEU A 56 19.37 0.85 -6.91
N GLY A 57 20.60 0.33 -6.86
CA GLY A 57 21.37 -0.01 -8.08
C GLY A 57 20.75 -1.14 -8.92
N GLY A 58 19.85 -1.93 -8.35
CA GLY A 58 19.13 -2.99 -9.07
C GLY A 58 17.90 -2.49 -9.85
N VAL A 59 17.43 -1.26 -9.59
CA VAL A 59 16.19 -0.72 -10.17
C VAL A 59 16.22 -0.68 -11.70
N PRO A 60 17.25 -0.10 -12.37
CA PRO A 60 17.25 0.00 -13.84
C PRO A 60 17.18 -1.37 -14.52
N LYS A 61 17.91 -2.36 -13.98
CA LYS A 61 17.89 -3.73 -14.50
C LYS A 61 16.52 -4.37 -14.34
N ALA A 62 15.89 -4.22 -13.18
CA ALA A 62 14.60 -4.84 -12.90
C ALA A 62 13.49 -4.24 -13.78
N ILE A 63 13.50 -2.91 -13.97
CA ILE A 63 12.57 -2.22 -14.88
C ILE A 63 12.79 -2.68 -16.32
N SER A 64 14.04 -2.70 -16.80
CA SER A 64 14.36 -3.17 -18.15
C SER A 64 13.88 -4.62 -18.42
N ILE A 65 13.97 -5.50 -17.42
CA ILE A 65 13.41 -6.86 -17.50
C ILE A 65 11.89 -6.83 -17.71
N VAL A 66 11.17 -6.00 -16.95
CA VAL A 66 9.71 -5.89 -17.03
C VAL A 66 9.29 -5.30 -18.38
N GLU A 67 9.93 -4.21 -18.81
CA GLU A 67 9.63 -3.54 -20.09
C GLU A 67 9.90 -4.43 -21.30
N SER A 68 10.94 -5.28 -21.24
CA SER A 68 11.23 -6.27 -22.28
C SER A 68 10.16 -7.38 -22.41
N ARG A 69 9.20 -7.41 -21.47
CA ARG A 69 8.11 -8.40 -21.37
C ARG A 69 6.74 -7.71 -21.29
N SER A 70 6.57 -6.60 -22.00
CA SER A 70 5.33 -5.79 -21.99
C SER A 70 4.08 -6.57 -22.45
N GLU A 71 4.25 -7.70 -23.15
CA GLU A 71 3.18 -8.63 -23.49
C GLU A 71 2.68 -9.46 -22.29
N LEU A 72 3.50 -9.60 -21.25
CA LEU A 72 3.18 -10.35 -20.03
C LEU A 72 2.96 -9.47 -18.81
N LEU A 73 3.63 -8.32 -18.72
CA LEU A 73 3.70 -7.48 -17.54
C LEU A 73 3.37 -6.02 -17.87
N ALA A 74 2.60 -5.37 -16.98
CA ALA A 74 2.37 -3.94 -17.01
C ALA A 74 2.85 -3.33 -15.70
N LEU A 75 4.01 -2.66 -15.73
CA LEU A 75 4.56 -1.99 -14.55
C LEU A 75 3.65 -0.82 -14.15
N ARG A 76 3.19 -0.81 -12.90
CA ARG A 76 2.33 0.25 -12.35
C ARG A 76 2.98 0.96 -11.18
N MET A 77 3.74 0.24 -10.38
CA MET A 77 4.40 0.79 -9.20
C MET A 77 5.80 0.21 -9.07
N VAL A 78 6.72 0.99 -8.52
CA VAL A 78 8.02 0.53 -8.01
C VAL A 78 8.11 0.92 -6.55
N GLU A 79 8.24 -0.06 -5.68
CA GLU A 79 8.33 0.14 -4.23
C GLU A 79 9.73 -0.14 -3.71
N MET A 80 10.24 0.70 -2.82
CA MET A 80 11.57 0.50 -2.24
C MET A 80 11.65 0.93 -0.77
N PRO A 81 12.45 0.23 0.05
CA PRO A 81 12.81 0.72 1.37
C PRO A 81 13.71 1.94 1.22
N ALA A 82 13.46 2.98 2.02
CA ALA A 82 14.36 4.10 2.08
C ALA A 82 15.63 3.76 2.89
N PRO A 83 16.76 4.42 2.62
CA PRO A 83 17.89 4.45 3.55
C PRO A 83 17.47 5.05 4.89
N SER A 84 18.29 4.88 5.93
CA SER A 84 18.03 5.48 7.24
C SER A 84 17.93 7.01 7.17
N ASP A 85 18.81 7.63 6.38
CA ASP A 85 18.79 9.06 6.11
C ASP A 85 18.30 9.29 4.68
N VAL A 86 17.06 9.74 4.54
CA VAL A 86 16.50 10.12 3.23
C VAL A 86 16.99 11.52 2.88
N ASP A 87 17.80 11.61 1.84
CA ASP A 87 18.30 12.86 1.27
C ASP A 87 17.78 13.09 -0.16
N GLU A 88 17.94 14.31 -0.63
CA GLU A 88 17.48 14.76 -1.95
C GLU A 88 18.21 13.99 -3.05
N VAL A 89 19.52 13.75 -2.90
CA VAL A 89 20.34 13.03 -3.89
C VAL A 89 19.82 11.61 -4.12
N TRP A 90 19.41 10.92 -3.05
CA TRP A 90 18.83 9.59 -3.16
C TRP A 90 17.46 9.63 -3.85
N LEU A 91 16.61 10.60 -3.53
CA LEU A 91 15.28 10.76 -4.13
C LEU A 91 15.34 11.20 -5.61
N GLU A 92 16.32 12.01 -5.99
CA GLU A 92 16.62 12.36 -7.37
C GLU A 92 16.97 11.10 -8.16
N ARG A 93 17.85 10.23 -7.64
CA ARG A 93 18.18 8.94 -8.29
C ARG A 93 16.98 8.02 -8.43
N VAL A 94 16.07 8.00 -7.44
CA VAL A 94 14.81 7.25 -7.57
C VAL A 94 13.99 7.77 -8.75
N SER A 95 13.94 9.09 -8.91
CA SER A 95 13.22 9.76 -9.99
C SER A 95 13.88 9.54 -11.36
N GLU A 96 15.21 9.46 -11.41
CA GLU A 96 15.95 9.11 -12.63
C GLU A 96 15.74 7.66 -13.06
N PHE A 97 15.63 6.74 -12.10
CA PHE A 97 15.55 5.30 -12.39
C PHE A 97 14.13 4.82 -12.68
N VAL A 98 13.09 5.46 -12.14
CA VAL A 98 11.70 5.04 -12.31
C VAL A 98 11.00 5.95 -13.31
N PRO A 99 10.37 5.41 -14.37
CA PRO A 99 9.63 6.19 -15.37
C PRO A 99 8.56 7.09 -14.75
N GLU A 100 8.33 8.27 -15.35
CA GLU A 100 7.37 9.26 -14.84
C GLU A 100 5.92 8.74 -14.78
N ASP A 101 5.54 7.82 -15.66
CA ASP A 101 4.22 7.19 -15.70
C ASP A 101 4.06 6.01 -14.73
N VAL A 102 5.11 5.67 -13.99
CA VAL A 102 5.12 4.62 -12.97
C VAL A 102 5.13 5.24 -11.58
N ILE A 103 4.24 4.76 -10.70
CA ILE A 103 4.12 5.28 -9.34
C ILE A 103 5.35 4.84 -8.54
N ARG A 104 6.12 5.83 -8.07
CA ARG A 104 7.23 5.65 -7.14
C ARG A 104 6.69 5.54 -5.72
N VAL A 105 6.98 4.46 -5.03
CA VAL A 105 6.57 4.24 -3.64
C VAL A 105 7.80 4.05 -2.77
N VAL A 106 8.00 4.90 -1.78
CA VAL A 106 9.18 4.85 -0.89
C VAL A 106 8.71 4.59 0.53
N GLU A 107 9.39 3.70 1.25
CA GLU A 107 9.13 3.40 2.66
C GLU A 107 10.17 4.09 3.57
N PRO A 108 9.91 5.32 4.06
CA PRO A 108 10.71 5.92 5.11
C PRO A 108 10.79 5.01 6.34
N ARG A 109 11.99 4.85 6.90
CA ARG A 109 12.18 4.08 8.13
C ARG A 109 11.66 4.86 9.32
N ARG A 110 10.75 4.25 10.11
CA ARG A 110 10.30 4.84 11.37
C ARG A 110 11.45 4.95 12.37
N GLY A 111 11.47 6.05 13.12
CA GLY A 111 12.58 6.42 14.01
C GLY A 111 12.72 7.93 14.14
N VAL A 112 13.84 8.42 14.67
CA VAL A 112 14.08 9.86 14.78
C VAL A 112 14.13 10.50 13.39
N GLY A 113 13.39 11.59 13.18
CA GLY A 113 13.38 12.35 11.91
C GLY A 113 12.58 11.71 10.76
N TRP A 114 11.90 10.58 11.00
CA TRP A 114 11.22 9.85 9.92
C TRP A 114 10.12 10.64 9.20
N LEU A 115 9.40 11.51 9.91
CA LEU A 115 8.36 12.37 9.32
C LEU A 115 8.94 13.40 8.35
N ASP A 116 10.17 13.86 8.56
CA ASP A 116 10.87 14.69 7.57
C ASP A 116 11.20 13.88 6.32
N GLY A 117 11.58 12.61 6.48
CA GLY A 117 11.72 11.67 5.36
C GLY A 117 10.42 11.49 4.59
N VAL A 118 9.27 11.39 5.28
CA VAL A 118 7.94 11.34 4.65
C VAL A 118 7.67 12.59 3.82
N ARG A 119 7.94 13.79 4.37
CA ARG A 119 7.77 15.06 3.63
C ARG A 119 8.63 15.10 2.37
N LYS A 120 9.92 14.78 2.48
CA LYS A 120 10.84 14.75 1.34
C LYS A 120 10.38 13.79 0.25
N VAL A 121 9.89 12.59 0.61
CA VAL A 121 9.33 11.62 -0.34
C VAL A 121 8.17 12.23 -1.14
N ILE A 122 7.25 12.92 -0.46
CA ILE A 122 6.11 13.58 -1.10
C ILE A 122 6.58 14.72 -2.01
N GLU A 123 7.49 15.57 -1.53
CA GLU A 123 8.04 16.71 -2.28
C GLU A 123 8.74 16.29 -3.58
N HIS A 124 9.31 15.08 -3.63
CA HIS A 124 9.91 14.49 -4.83
C HIS A 124 8.91 13.69 -5.69
N GLY A 125 7.61 13.84 -5.44
CA GLY A 125 6.55 13.24 -6.25
C GLY A 125 6.41 11.72 -6.07
N SER A 126 6.93 11.16 -4.97
CA SER A 126 6.78 9.75 -4.62
C SER A 126 5.71 9.57 -3.54
N TRP A 127 5.07 8.40 -3.51
CA TRP A 127 4.12 8.03 -2.47
C TRP A 127 4.87 7.50 -1.25
N PRO A 128 4.74 8.12 -0.07
CA PRO A 128 5.23 7.49 1.15
C PRO A 128 4.45 6.21 1.44
N LYS A 129 5.18 5.20 1.90
CA LYS A 129 4.64 3.93 2.36
C LYS A 129 4.84 3.78 3.85
N ILE A 130 3.77 3.41 4.55
CA ILE A 130 3.82 3.02 5.96
C ILE A 130 3.64 1.52 6.12
N ARG A 131 4.56 0.89 6.86
CA ARG A 131 4.45 -0.50 7.28
C ARG A 131 3.64 -0.58 8.56
N CYS A 132 2.59 -1.40 8.55
CA CYS A 132 1.65 -1.59 9.65
C CYS A 132 1.79 -2.95 10.35
N GLY A 133 2.76 -3.78 9.95
CA GLY A 133 3.08 -5.04 10.64
C GLY A 133 4.31 -5.75 10.07
N GLY A 134 4.71 -6.82 10.76
CA GLY A 134 5.91 -7.60 10.43
C GLY A 134 6.19 -8.66 11.48
N LYS A 135 7.46 -9.08 11.61
CA LYS A 135 7.86 -10.15 12.53
C LYS A 135 8.24 -9.66 13.94
N ALA A 136 8.54 -8.39 14.07
CA ALA A 136 8.92 -7.76 15.34
C ALA A 136 7.93 -6.65 15.69
N GLY A 137 7.71 -6.41 16.99
CA GLY A 137 6.77 -5.41 17.49
C GLY A 137 7.03 -4.00 16.96
N GLU A 138 8.29 -3.66 16.70
CA GLU A 138 8.67 -2.40 16.07
C GLU A 138 8.10 -2.21 14.67
N ASN A 139 7.58 -3.24 13.99
CA ASN A 139 6.93 -3.14 12.68
C ASN A 139 5.45 -2.72 12.77
N PHE A 140 4.87 -2.70 13.97
CA PHE A 140 3.49 -2.31 14.24
C PHE A 140 3.48 -0.89 14.78
N PRO A 141 3.19 0.13 13.94
CA PRO A 141 3.15 1.51 14.39
C PRO A 141 2.01 1.70 15.38
N ASN A 142 2.23 2.47 16.43
CA ASN A 142 1.18 2.84 17.36
C ASN A 142 0.23 3.89 16.74
N VAL A 143 -0.80 4.28 17.48
CA VAL A 143 -1.83 5.23 17.03
C VAL A 143 -1.23 6.60 16.73
N ASP A 144 -0.32 7.10 17.57
CA ASP A 144 0.33 8.40 17.36
C ASP A 144 1.20 8.40 16.11
N GLU A 145 1.98 7.34 15.89
CA GLU A 145 2.83 7.21 14.69
C GLU A 145 1.99 7.24 13.40
N VAL A 146 0.84 6.57 13.37
CA VAL A 146 -0.06 6.60 12.21
C VAL A 146 -0.77 7.96 12.09
N ALA A 147 -1.22 8.55 13.19
CA ALA A 147 -1.87 9.86 13.18
C ALA A 147 -0.93 10.97 12.70
N ASP A 148 0.32 10.97 13.16
CA ASP A 148 1.33 11.96 12.76
C ASP A 148 1.74 11.77 11.29
N PHE A 149 1.82 10.51 10.82
CA PHE A 149 1.98 10.22 9.40
C PHE A 149 0.82 10.76 8.56
N LEU A 150 -0.42 10.52 8.98
CA LEU A 150 -1.63 11.02 8.31
C LEU A 150 -1.67 12.55 8.26
N ALA A 151 -1.24 13.22 9.34
CA ALA A 151 -1.13 14.68 9.37
C ALA A 151 -0.12 15.21 8.34
N VAL A 152 1.02 14.53 8.15
CA VAL A 152 1.99 14.90 7.10
C VAL A 152 1.40 14.71 5.70
N VAL A 153 0.86 13.53 5.40
CA VAL A 153 0.37 13.25 4.03
C VAL A 153 -0.86 14.09 3.67
N SER A 154 -1.81 14.27 4.58
CA SER A 154 -3.01 15.07 4.33
C SER A 154 -2.74 16.58 4.26
N GLY A 155 -1.66 17.04 4.91
CA GLY A 155 -1.18 18.43 4.81
C GLY A 155 -0.50 18.76 3.47
N SER A 156 -0.14 17.74 2.68
CA SER A 156 0.50 17.91 1.39
C SER A 156 -0.51 17.74 0.25
N SER A 157 -0.83 18.83 -0.45
CA SER A 157 -1.78 18.83 -1.56
C SER A 157 -1.38 17.83 -2.65
N GLY A 158 -2.30 16.94 -3.02
CA GLY A 158 -2.08 15.93 -4.06
C GLY A 158 -1.24 14.73 -3.63
N ALA A 159 -0.84 14.64 -2.35
CA ALA A 159 -0.14 13.48 -1.84
C ALA A 159 -1.06 12.26 -1.78
N SER A 160 -0.46 11.10 -2.04
CA SER A 160 -1.07 9.78 -1.88
C SER A 160 -0.11 8.91 -1.09
N PHE A 161 -0.63 7.99 -0.30
CA PHE A 161 0.19 7.04 0.44
C PHE A 161 -0.28 5.60 0.24
N LYS A 162 0.63 4.68 0.55
CA LYS A 162 0.35 3.25 0.60
C LYS A 162 0.57 2.71 2.00
N ALA A 163 -0.30 1.83 2.47
CA ALA A 163 -0.09 1.13 3.73
C ALA A 163 0.11 -0.38 3.49
N THR A 164 1.05 -1.01 4.20
CA THR A 164 1.39 -2.42 3.91
C THR A 164 1.56 -3.24 5.16
N ASN A 165 1.30 -4.55 5.03
CA ASN A 165 1.35 -5.55 6.10
C ASN A 165 0.24 -5.35 7.14
N SER A 166 -0.21 -6.46 7.75
CA SER A 166 -1.13 -6.47 8.92
C SER A 166 -2.58 -5.98 8.66
N LEU A 167 -2.85 -5.30 7.54
CA LEU A 167 -4.16 -4.76 7.13
C LEU A 167 -5.09 -5.81 6.48
N HIS A 168 -5.16 -7.02 7.04
CA HIS A 168 -5.95 -8.14 6.53
C HIS A 168 -7.39 -8.18 7.10
N ARG A 169 -7.63 -7.47 8.21
CA ARG A 169 -8.96 -7.29 8.82
C ARG A 169 -9.43 -5.84 8.68
N ALA A 170 -10.73 -5.63 8.60
CA ALA A 170 -11.31 -4.28 8.50
C ALA A 170 -11.02 -3.44 9.74
N VAL A 171 -11.06 -4.05 10.92
CA VAL A 171 -11.05 -3.34 12.20
C VAL A 171 -9.85 -3.75 13.06
N ARG A 172 -9.38 -2.77 13.84
CA ARG A 172 -8.31 -2.91 14.82
C ARG A 172 -8.59 -4.08 15.75
N HIS A 173 -7.58 -4.92 15.96
CA HIS A 173 -7.68 -6.10 16.82
C HIS A 173 -6.32 -6.44 17.42
N THR A 174 -6.33 -7.25 18.48
CA THR A 174 -5.12 -7.87 19.01
C THR A 174 -5.06 -9.29 18.49
N ASP A 175 -3.95 -9.64 17.85
CA ASP A 175 -3.70 -11.01 17.41
C ASP A 175 -3.49 -11.89 18.66
N PRO A 176 -4.27 -12.96 18.85
CA PRO A 176 -4.23 -13.77 20.07
C PRO A 176 -2.97 -14.65 20.18
N GLU A 177 -2.28 -14.93 19.07
CA GLU A 177 -1.08 -15.78 19.06
C GLU A 177 0.18 -14.98 19.38
N THR A 178 0.27 -13.77 18.82
CA THR A 178 1.46 -12.91 18.94
C THR A 178 1.31 -11.82 20.00
N GLY A 179 0.07 -11.48 20.36
CA GLY A 179 -0.25 -10.34 21.22
C GLY A 179 -0.04 -8.97 20.55
N PHE A 180 0.32 -8.94 19.26
CA PHE A 180 0.48 -7.69 18.54
C PHE A 180 -0.86 -7.01 18.28
N VAL A 181 -0.85 -5.69 18.31
CA VAL A 181 -2.02 -4.87 17.99
C VAL A 181 -1.95 -4.47 16.53
N HIS A 182 -2.96 -4.87 15.78
CA HIS A 182 -3.12 -4.59 14.36
C HIS A 182 -4.08 -3.41 14.18
N HIS A 183 -3.74 -2.48 13.30
CA HIS A 183 -4.73 -1.56 12.74
C HIS A 183 -5.58 -2.29 11.70
N GLY A 184 -6.84 -1.91 11.57
CA GLY A 184 -7.70 -2.36 10.47
C GLY A 184 -7.61 -1.45 9.25
N PHE A 185 -7.82 -1.98 8.04
CA PHE A 185 -7.83 -1.14 6.84
C PHE A 185 -8.97 -0.10 6.85
N LEU A 186 -10.10 -0.41 7.50
CA LEU A 186 -11.22 0.52 7.65
C LEU A 186 -10.89 1.61 8.69
N ASN A 187 -10.13 1.28 9.75
CA ASN A 187 -9.60 2.30 10.66
C ASN A 187 -8.76 3.32 9.89
N LEU A 188 -7.84 2.87 9.03
CA LEU A 188 -7.00 3.76 8.21
C LEU A 188 -7.82 4.59 7.22
N LEU A 189 -8.87 4.00 6.61
CA LEU A 189 -9.76 4.70 5.69
C LEU A 189 -10.52 5.83 6.40
N VAL A 190 -11.14 5.53 7.54
CA VAL A 190 -11.88 6.53 8.34
C VAL A 190 -10.92 7.56 8.93
N ALA A 191 -9.75 7.14 9.42
CA ALA A 191 -8.71 8.04 9.90
C ALA A 191 -8.22 9.01 8.81
N SER A 192 -8.09 8.53 7.57
CA SER A 192 -7.76 9.38 6.41
C SER A 192 -8.87 10.38 6.11
N ALA A 193 -10.14 9.96 6.20
CA ALA A 193 -11.29 10.84 6.04
C ALA A 193 -11.32 11.94 7.11
N ARG A 194 -11.11 11.58 8.37
CA ARG A 194 -11.02 12.54 9.48
C ARG A 194 -9.83 13.46 9.33
N SER A 195 -8.68 12.97 8.86
CA SER A 195 -7.50 13.79 8.60
C SER A 195 -7.79 14.89 7.57
N LEU A 196 -8.51 14.56 6.49
CA LEU A 196 -8.92 15.53 5.47
C LEU A 196 -9.98 16.52 5.97
N ALA A 197 -10.87 16.09 6.88
CA ALA A 197 -11.96 16.90 7.41
C ALA A 197 -11.60 17.68 8.70
N GLY A 198 -10.39 17.52 9.23
CA GLY A 198 -9.99 18.11 10.52
C GLY A 198 -10.66 17.46 11.74
N GLY A 199 -11.06 16.19 11.63
CA GLY A 199 -11.65 15.39 12.71
C GLY A 199 -10.63 14.66 13.59
N ASP A 200 -11.14 13.86 14.53
CA ASP A 200 -10.29 13.09 15.46
C ASP A 200 -9.77 11.79 14.82
N VAL A 201 -8.56 11.89 14.25
CA VAL A 201 -7.83 10.78 13.62
C VAL A 201 -7.52 9.65 14.60
N ARG A 202 -7.13 9.98 15.84
CA ARG A 202 -6.71 8.99 16.84
C ARG A 202 -7.86 8.11 17.28
N ALA A 203 -9.03 8.70 17.51
CA ALA A 203 -10.24 7.94 17.85
C ALA A 203 -10.64 6.95 16.75
N ALA A 204 -10.46 7.30 15.46
CA ALA A 204 -10.72 6.36 14.36
C ALA A 204 -9.71 5.20 14.35
N LEU A 205 -8.43 5.47 14.63
CA LEU A 205 -7.37 4.47 14.71
C LEU A 205 -7.50 3.54 15.93
N GLU A 206 -8.04 4.03 17.04
CA GLU A 206 -8.27 3.26 18.28
C GLU A 206 -9.55 2.42 18.25
N SER A 207 -10.52 2.80 17.42
CA SER A 207 -11.83 2.17 17.39
C SER A 207 -11.74 0.66 17.09
N THR A 208 -12.45 -0.10 17.90
CA THR A 208 -12.75 -1.53 17.68
C THR A 208 -14.22 -1.75 17.32
N ASP A 209 -15.00 -0.67 17.19
CA ASP A 209 -16.41 -0.70 16.80
C ASP A 209 -16.53 -0.74 15.28
N ALA A 210 -16.75 -1.94 14.75
CA ALA A 210 -16.86 -2.19 13.32
C ALA A 210 -18.04 -1.47 12.68
N GLN A 211 -19.18 -1.46 13.37
CA GLN A 211 -20.41 -0.88 12.83
C GLN A 211 -20.31 0.64 12.77
N ALA A 212 -19.76 1.28 13.82
CA ALA A 212 -19.55 2.73 13.83
C ALA A 212 -18.59 3.18 12.71
N LEU A 213 -17.50 2.45 12.48
CA LEU A 213 -16.57 2.73 11.38
C LEU A 213 -17.24 2.56 10.00
N ALA A 214 -18.04 1.51 9.82
CA ALA A 214 -18.75 1.27 8.58
C ALA A 214 -19.84 2.32 8.31
N ASP A 215 -20.56 2.75 9.35
CA ASP A 215 -21.56 3.81 9.25
C ASP A 215 -20.92 5.15 8.84
N GLU A 216 -19.77 5.50 9.44
CA GLU A 216 -19.04 6.71 9.06
C GLU A 216 -18.52 6.63 7.62
N ALA A 217 -17.97 5.48 7.20
CA ALA A 217 -17.52 5.28 5.82
C ALA A 217 -18.67 5.40 4.81
N ARG A 218 -19.85 4.86 5.12
CA ARG A 218 -21.07 4.99 4.27
C ARG A 218 -21.62 6.42 4.22
N ALA A 219 -21.43 7.19 5.29
CA ALA A 219 -21.88 8.58 5.34
C ALA A 219 -21.01 9.54 4.51
N LEU A 220 -19.85 9.10 4.01
CA LEU A 220 -19.01 9.92 3.13
C LEU A 220 -19.75 10.27 1.84
N SER A 221 -19.86 11.58 1.58
CA SER A 221 -20.29 12.06 0.26
C SER A 221 -19.35 11.54 -0.85
N GLU A 222 -19.85 11.40 -2.07
CA GLU A 222 -19.04 10.93 -3.21
C GLU A 222 -17.72 11.74 -3.40
N PRO A 223 -17.72 13.09 -3.32
CA PRO A 223 -16.48 13.86 -3.36
C PRO A 223 -15.51 13.54 -2.21
N ALA A 224 -16.03 13.37 -0.99
CA ALA A 224 -15.21 13.03 0.17
C ALA A 224 -14.62 11.62 0.02
N ALA A 225 -15.41 10.64 -0.40
CA ALA A 225 -14.94 9.28 -0.66
C ALA A 225 -13.88 9.25 -1.77
N LYS A 226 -14.02 10.07 -2.83
CA LYS A 226 -13.00 10.22 -3.87
C LYS A 226 -11.71 10.84 -3.33
N ALA A 227 -11.80 11.87 -2.49
CA ALA A 227 -10.63 12.49 -1.86
C ALA A 227 -9.91 11.52 -0.92
N VAL A 228 -10.66 10.73 -0.13
CA VAL A 228 -10.09 9.68 0.73
C VAL A 228 -9.37 8.62 -0.09
N ARG A 229 -9.97 8.13 -1.18
CA ARG A 229 -9.31 7.16 -2.08
C ARG A 229 -8.11 7.75 -2.83
N ALA A 230 -8.08 9.06 -3.07
CA ALA A 230 -6.91 9.72 -3.63
C ALA A 230 -5.76 9.81 -2.61
N LEU A 231 -6.06 10.10 -1.34
CA LEU A 231 -5.07 10.15 -0.26
C LEU A 231 -4.58 8.75 0.14
N PHE A 232 -5.49 7.87 0.56
CA PHE A 232 -5.21 6.48 0.89
C PHE A 232 -5.38 5.61 -0.36
N ALA A 233 -4.39 5.67 -1.24
CA ALA A 233 -4.49 5.16 -2.60
C ALA A 233 -4.47 3.62 -2.70
N SER A 234 -3.75 2.95 -1.81
CA SER A 234 -3.77 1.48 -1.76
C SER A 234 -3.28 0.94 -0.43
N TYR A 235 -3.64 -0.32 -0.15
CA TYR A 235 -2.98 -1.11 0.86
C TYR A 235 -2.65 -2.52 0.37
N ALA A 236 -1.80 -3.22 1.10
CA ALA A 236 -1.43 -4.61 0.80
C ALA A 236 -1.89 -5.55 1.92
N ALA A 237 -2.63 -6.59 1.53
CA ALA A 237 -3.01 -7.73 2.36
C ALA A 237 -2.43 -9.03 1.78
N ALA A 238 -2.27 -10.05 2.64
CA ALA A 238 -1.74 -11.35 2.22
C ALA A 238 -2.76 -12.21 1.47
N SER A 239 -4.06 -12.03 1.80
CA SER A 239 -5.21 -12.60 1.10
C SER A 239 -6.06 -11.47 0.55
N PHE A 240 -6.74 -11.73 -0.56
CA PHE A 240 -7.76 -10.84 -1.13
C PHE A 240 -9.15 -11.12 -0.53
N GLU A 241 -9.41 -12.39 -0.24
CA GLU A 241 -10.68 -12.92 0.23
C GLU A 241 -11.04 -12.41 1.64
N GLU A 242 -10.06 -12.32 2.55
CA GLU A 242 -10.28 -11.85 3.92
C GLU A 242 -10.79 -10.39 3.99
N PRO A 243 -10.13 -9.39 3.36
CA PRO A 243 -10.69 -8.04 3.33
C PRO A 243 -12.04 -7.92 2.63
N VAL A 244 -12.26 -8.69 1.56
CA VAL A 244 -13.53 -8.70 0.84
C VAL A 244 -14.65 -9.26 1.72
N ALA A 245 -14.39 -10.35 2.46
CA ALA A 245 -15.35 -10.90 3.40
C ALA A 245 -15.74 -9.88 4.47
N ASP A 246 -14.76 -9.19 5.06
CA ASP A 246 -15.03 -8.15 6.06
C ASP A 246 -15.82 -6.97 5.49
N LEU A 247 -15.50 -6.52 4.27
CA LEU A 247 -16.28 -5.48 3.59
C LEU A 247 -17.73 -5.92 3.32
N GLY A 248 -17.93 -7.19 2.96
CA GLY A 248 -19.25 -7.79 2.76
C GLY A 248 -20.06 -7.86 4.05
N GLU A 249 -19.47 -8.33 5.14
CA GLU A 249 -20.10 -8.38 6.47
C GLU A 249 -20.52 -6.98 6.97
N LEU A 250 -19.75 -5.95 6.61
CA LEU A 250 -20.02 -4.55 6.98
C LEU A 250 -20.93 -3.80 5.99
N GLY A 251 -21.33 -4.44 4.89
CA GLY A 251 -22.18 -3.83 3.85
C GLY A 251 -21.51 -2.67 3.13
N LEU A 252 -20.23 -2.82 2.78
CA LEU A 252 -19.37 -1.80 2.15
C LEU A 252 -18.97 -2.12 0.70
N LEU A 253 -19.56 -3.16 0.09
CA LEU A 253 -19.32 -3.58 -1.30
C LEU A 253 -20.48 -3.19 -2.23
#